data_AF-A0A355ANP9-F1
#
_entry.id   AF-A0A355ANP9-F1
#
_cell.length_a   1.000
_cell.length_b   1.000
_cell.length_c   1.000
_cell.angle_alpha   90.00
_cell.angle_beta   90.00
_cell.angle_gamma   90.00
#
_symmetry.space_group_name_H-M   'P 1'
#
loop_
_entity.id
_entity.type
_entity.pdbx_description
1 polymer ?
#
loop_
_entity_poly.entity_id
_entity_poly.type
_entity_poly.pdbx_seq_one_letter_code
_entity_poly.pdbx_strand_id
1 'polypeptide(L)'
;MEAGIRIVAAHSLVSIGADVVELRCTYTDRVSSIACTSVVLVTALTANDALYTDLVQTEVADGDGEPRRIVRIGDCYAPGTIAAAVWSGHRCAREPFAEITDEVPFRLERVEIADG
;
A
#
# COMPACT_ATOMS: atom_id res chain seq x y z
N MET A 1 8.51 24.56 -12.91
CA MET A 1 9.40 24.06 -13.99
C MET A 1 10.81 24.62 -13.93
N GLU A 2 11.19 25.32 -12.85
CA GLU A 2 12.46 26.05 -12.76
C GLU A 2 13.69 25.14 -12.65
N ALA A 3 13.51 23.87 -12.28
CA ALA A 3 14.59 22.89 -12.18
C ALA A 3 15.02 22.27 -13.54
N GLY A 4 14.44 22.70 -14.67
CA GLY A 4 14.80 22.15 -16.00
C GLY A 4 14.34 20.70 -16.24
N ILE A 5 13.39 20.21 -15.45
CA ILE A 5 12.88 18.83 -15.55
C ILE A 5 11.82 18.73 -16.65
N ARG A 6 12.03 17.80 -17.58
CA ARG A 6 11.01 17.41 -18.56
C ARG A 6 9.95 16.53 -17.88
N ILE A 7 8.70 16.98 -17.90
CA ILE A 7 7.55 16.22 -17.39
C ILE A 7 6.88 15.49 -18.56
N VAL A 8 6.74 14.17 -18.45
CA VAL A 8 6.01 13.34 -19.43
C VAL A 8 4.84 12.68 -18.70
N ALA A 9 3.72 13.40 -18.61
CA ALA A 9 2.50 12.91 -17.98
C ALA A 9 1.70 12.00 -18.92
N ALA A 10 0.73 11.25 -18.35
CA ALA A 10 -0.16 10.35 -19.09
C ALA A 10 0.55 9.30 -19.97
N HIS A 11 1.70 8.82 -19.49
CA HIS A 11 2.45 7.73 -20.10
C HIS A 11 2.80 6.69 -19.05
N SER A 12 2.76 5.42 -19.43
CA SER A 12 3.28 4.30 -18.64
C SER A 12 4.58 3.77 -19.24
N LEU A 13 5.49 3.31 -18.38
CA LEU A 13 6.72 2.63 -18.79
C LEU A 13 6.38 1.22 -19.29
N VAL A 14 6.80 0.88 -20.50
CA VAL A 14 6.53 -0.42 -21.14
C VAL A 14 7.73 -1.34 -21.04
N SER A 15 8.91 -0.83 -21.37
CA SER A 15 10.15 -1.60 -21.38
C SER A 15 11.35 -0.71 -21.06
N ILE A 16 12.40 -1.34 -20.53
CA ILE A 16 13.70 -0.72 -20.25
C ILE A 16 14.72 -1.44 -21.13
N GLY A 17 15.27 -0.73 -22.12
CA GLY A 17 16.38 -1.18 -22.96
C GLY A 17 17.73 -0.76 -22.38
N ALA A 18 18.80 -0.91 -23.18
CA ALA A 18 20.17 -0.60 -22.76
C ALA A 18 20.41 0.91 -22.57
N ASP A 19 19.88 1.72 -23.49
CA ASP A 19 20.08 3.18 -23.56
C ASP A 19 18.77 3.94 -23.85
N VAL A 20 17.63 3.24 -23.80
CA VAL A 20 16.33 3.75 -24.19
C VAL A 20 15.22 3.11 -23.34
N VAL A 21 14.18 3.89 -23.04
CA VAL A 21 12.92 3.37 -22.49
C VAL A 21 11.79 3.54 -23.50
N GLU A 22 10.86 2.59 -23.49
CA GLU A 22 9.61 2.72 -24.25
C GLU A 22 8.47 3.14 -23.32
N LEU A 23 7.72 4.13 -23.78
CA LEU A 23 6.58 4.71 -23.08
C LEU A 23 5.33 4.56 -23.92
N ARG A 24 4.21 4.24 -23.27
CA ARG A 24 2.89 4.13 -23.91
C ARG A 24 1.98 5.24 -23.43
N CYS A 25 1.38 5.98 -24.36
CA CYS A 25 0.35 6.96 -24.05
C CYS A 25 -0.91 6.26 -23.48
N THR A 26 -1.34 6.64 -22.28
CA THR A 26 -2.46 5.98 -21.57
C THR A 26 -3.83 6.23 -22.22
N TYR A 27 -3.91 7.14 -23.20
CA TYR A 27 -5.14 7.45 -23.93
C TYR A 27 -5.26 6.77 -25.29
N THR A 28 -4.13 6.47 -25.96
CA THR A 28 -4.12 6.07 -27.38
C THR A 28 -3.31 4.82 -27.68
N ASP A 29 -2.69 4.24 -26.66
CA ASP A 29 -1.75 3.11 -26.77
C ASP A 29 -0.53 3.34 -27.68
N ARG A 30 -0.35 4.54 -28.23
CA ARG A 30 0.82 4.87 -29.05
C ARG A 30 2.10 4.76 -28.21
N VAL A 31 3.09 4.08 -28.77
CA VAL A 31 4.41 3.89 -28.18
C VAL A 31 5.37 4.96 -28.67
N SER A 32 6.20 5.45 -27.77
CA SER A 32 7.29 6.40 -28.04
C SER A 32 8.53 6.01 -27.23
N SER A 33 9.69 6.55 -27.59
CA SER A 33 10.96 6.24 -26.94
C SER A 33 11.63 7.47 -26.36
N ILE A 34 12.34 7.28 -25.24
CA ILE A 34 13.21 8.30 -24.63
C ILE A 34 14.58 7.67 -24.36
N ALA A 35 15.64 8.28 -24.88
CA ALA A 35 17.01 7.86 -24.58
C ALA A 35 17.36 8.21 -23.12
N CYS A 36 17.95 7.27 -22.38
CA CYS A 36 18.42 7.46 -21.02
C CYS A 36 19.49 6.43 -20.65
N THR A 37 20.42 6.80 -19.77
CA THR A 37 21.49 5.90 -19.29
C THR A 37 21.11 5.16 -18.00
N SER A 38 20.04 5.59 -17.32
CA SER A 38 19.62 5.03 -16.03
C SER A 38 18.14 5.26 -15.82
N VAL A 39 17.50 4.33 -15.11
CA VAL A 39 16.08 4.38 -14.76
C VAL A 39 15.93 4.24 -13.25
N VAL A 40 15.23 5.18 -12.63
CA VAL A 40 14.86 5.11 -11.21
C VAL A 40 13.39 4.76 -11.13
N LEU A 41 13.08 3.57 -10.62
CA LEU A 41 11.71 3.08 -10.48
C LEU A 41 11.12 3.56 -9.16
N VAL A 42 10.14 4.46 -9.25
CA VAL A 42 9.31 4.92 -8.14
C VAL A 42 7.88 4.49 -8.42
N THR A 43 7.55 3.23 -8.10
CA THR A 43 6.29 2.60 -8.48
C THR A 43 5.39 2.37 -7.26
N ALA A 44 5.58 1.25 -6.57
CA ALA A 44 4.84 0.85 -5.39
C ALA A 44 5.79 0.20 -4.38
N LEU A 45 5.29 0.02 -3.16
CA LEU A 45 6.00 -0.67 -2.08
C LEU A 45 5.37 -2.05 -1.85
N THR A 46 6.20 -3.01 -1.50
CA THR A 46 5.78 -4.32 -0.98
C THR A 46 5.92 -4.31 0.54
N ALA A 47 4.93 -4.87 1.25
CA ALA A 47 5.01 -5.00 2.70
C ALA A 47 6.22 -5.85 3.10
N ASN A 48 6.93 -5.43 4.16
CA ASN A 48 7.97 -6.24 4.80
C ASN A 48 7.40 -6.94 6.04
N ASP A 49 6.88 -8.16 5.85
CA ASP A 49 6.14 -8.91 6.86
C ASP A 49 6.69 -10.32 7.11
N ALA A 50 7.92 -10.60 6.68
CA ALA A 50 8.57 -11.90 6.85
C ALA A 50 8.58 -12.36 8.32
N LEU A 51 8.98 -11.49 9.24
CA LEU A 51 8.99 -11.81 10.68
C LEU A 51 7.60 -12.19 11.20
N TYR A 52 6.55 -11.49 10.76
CA TYR A 52 5.18 -11.83 11.16
C TYR A 52 4.79 -13.21 10.64
N THR A 53 5.11 -13.49 9.37
CA THR A 53 4.81 -14.78 8.73
C THR A 53 5.50 -15.92 9.49
N ASP A 54 6.78 -15.77 9.82
CA ASP A 54 7.56 -16.78 10.55
C ASP A 54 6.99 -17.03 11.97
N LEU A 55 6.62 -15.96 12.68
CA LEU A 55 6.05 -16.08 14.03
C LEU A 55 4.69 -16.78 14.01
N VAL A 56 3.81 -16.43 13.08
CA VAL A 56 2.48 -17.06 12.96
C VAL A 56 2.61 -18.54 12.58
N GLN A 57 3.55 -18.89 11.69
CA GLN A 57 3.79 -20.28 11.33
C GLN A 57 4.32 -21.11 12.51
N THR A 58 5.18 -20.54 13.34
CA THR A 58 5.72 -21.21 14.53
C THR A 58 4.64 -21.43 15.59
N GLU A 59 3.79 -20.43 15.85
CA GLU A 59 2.66 -20.57 16.78
C GLU A 59 1.70 -21.70 16.37
N VAL A 60 1.49 -21.90 15.06
CA VAL A 60 0.64 -22.99 14.56
C VAL A 60 1.31 -24.36 14.75
N ALA A 61 2.63 -24.44 14.70
CA ALA A 61 3.38 -25.70 14.79
C ALA A 61 3.57 -26.22 16.22
N ASP A 62 3.73 -25.32 17.20
CA ASP A 62 4.16 -25.67 18.56
C ASP A 62 3.02 -26.07 19.51
N GLY A 63 1.75 -25.91 19.11
CA GLY A 63 0.56 -26.69 19.52
C GLY A 63 0.13 -26.85 21.00
N ASP A 64 1.01 -26.63 21.97
CA ASP A 64 0.82 -27.08 23.36
C ASP A 64 0.35 -25.97 24.32
N GLY A 65 0.06 -24.76 23.81
CA GLY A 65 -0.37 -23.59 24.60
C GLY A 65 -1.42 -22.70 23.92
N GLU A 66 -1.94 -21.71 24.64
CA GLU A 66 -2.82 -20.69 24.05
C GLU A 66 -2.03 -19.84 23.03
N PRO A 67 -2.47 -19.74 21.77
CA PRO A 67 -1.71 -19.05 20.73
C PRO A 67 -1.57 -17.56 21.04
N ARG A 68 -0.34 -17.04 20.94
CA ARG A 68 -0.07 -15.61 21.09
C ARG A 68 -0.76 -14.85 19.96
N ARG A 69 -1.49 -13.78 20.31
CA ARG A 69 -2.06 -12.89 19.30
C ARG A 69 -0.98 -11.92 18.80
N ILE A 70 -0.66 -12.03 17.52
CA ILE A 70 0.34 -11.20 16.84
C ILE A 70 -0.38 -10.32 15.83
N VAL A 71 -0.10 -9.01 15.84
CA VAL A 71 -0.74 -8.03 14.95
C VAL A 71 0.33 -7.23 14.22
N ARG A 72 0.14 -7.03 12.91
CA ARG A 72 0.93 -6.10 12.10
C ARG A 72 0.31 -4.71 12.13
N ILE A 73 1.14 -3.67 12.14
CA ILE A 73 0.70 -2.27 12.06
C ILE A 73 1.56 -1.50 11.04
N GLY A 74 0.98 -0.44 10.48
CA GLY A 74 1.68 0.40 9.50
C GLY A 74 2.07 -0.35 8.23
N ASP A 75 3.22 0.01 7.65
CA ASP A 75 3.57 -0.43 6.29
C ASP A 75 3.91 -1.93 6.19
N CYS A 76 4.24 -2.60 7.31
CA CYS A 76 4.38 -4.06 7.31
C CYS A 76 3.02 -4.77 7.21
N TYR A 77 1.91 -4.09 7.50
CA TYR A 77 0.56 -4.58 7.23
C TYR A 77 0.11 -4.19 5.82
N ALA A 78 0.17 -2.89 5.51
CA ALA A 78 -0.19 -2.33 4.21
C ALA A 78 0.54 -1.00 3.99
N PRO A 79 1.49 -0.92 3.03
CA PRO A 79 2.22 0.32 2.75
C PRO A 79 1.28 1.48 2.41
N GLY A 80 1.47 2.62 3.06
CA GLY A 80 0.60 3.78 2.88
C GLY A 80 1.28 5.10 3.17
N THR A 81 0.47 6.11 3.53
CA THR A 81 1.01 7.39 3.98
C THR A 81 1.54 7.27 5.41
N ILE A 82 2.43 8.20 5.79
CA ILE A 82 2.89 8.31 7.19
C ILE A 82 1.72 8.45 8.15
N ALA A 83 0.68 9.21 7.78
CA ALA A 83 -0.53 9.36 8.59
C ALA A 83 -1.27 8.02 8.78
N ALA A 84 -1.35 7.17 7.76
CA ALA A 84 -1.95 5.85 7.85
C ALA A 84 -1.15 4.92 8.80
N ALA A 85 0.18 4.97 8.75
CA ALA A 85 1.03 4.21 9.66
C ALA A 85 0.89 4.65 11.12
N VAL A 86 0.87 5.97 11.36
CA VAL A 86 0.64 6.55 12.71
C VAL A 86 -0.75 6.16 13.22
N TRP A 87 -1.77 6.29 12.38
CA TRP A 87 -3.14 5.90 12.74
C TRP A 87 -3.24 4.41 13.07
N SER A 88 -2.60 3.54 12.29
CA SER A 88 -2.58 2.08 12.52
C SER A 88 -1.99 1.74 13.90
N GLY A 89 -0.86 2.35 14.27
CA GLY A 89 -0.29 2.18 15.61
C GLY A 89 -1.20 2.69 16.72
N HIS A 90 -1.80 3.87 16.54
CA HIS A 90 -2.71 4.45 17.52
C HIS A 90 -4.00 3.62 17.69
N ARG A 91 -4.57 3.09 16.60
CA ARG A 91 -5.71 2.16 16.64
C ARG A 91 -5.34 0.89 17.41
N CYS A 92 -4.19 0.28 17.11
CA CYS A 92 -3.74 -0.92 17.81
C CYS A 92 -3.55 -0.69 19.31
N ALA A 93 -3.09 0.49 19.74
CA ALA A 93 -2.91 0.82 21.15
C ALA A 93 -4.25 1.01 21.90
N ARG A 94 -5.29 1.52 21.21
CA ARG A 94 -6.62 1.73 21.80
C ARG A 94 -7.48 0.47 21.79
N GLU A 95 -7.39 -0.28 20.71
CA GLU A 95 -8.26 -1.41 20.38
C GLU A 95 -7.40 -2.59 19.90
N PRO A 96 -6.54 -3.15 20.78
CA PRO A 96 -5.69 -4.27 20.41
C PRO A 96 -6.57 -5.48 20.06
N PHE A 97 -6.26 -6.13 18.94
CA PHE A 97 -6.99 -7.32 18.45
C PHE A 97 -8.47 -7.09 18.13
N ALA A 98 -8.89 -5.85 17.89
CA ALA A 98 -10.25 -5.57 17.45
C ALA A 98 -10.58 -6.35 16.17
N GLU A 99 -11.69 -7.08 16.23
CA GLU A 99 -12.20 -7.84 15.11
C GLU A 99 -12.76 -6.90 14.04
N ILE A 100 -12.59 -7.29 12.77
CA ILE A 100 -13.29 -6.64 11.67
C ILE A 100 -14.66 -7.29 11.61
N THR A 101 -15.70 -6.52 11.93
CA THR A 101 -17.10 -6.94 11.86
C THR A 101 -17.83 -6.12 10.80
N ASP A 102 -19.06 -6.52 10.47
CA ASP A 102 -19.94 -5.74 9.59
C ASP A 102 -20.48 -4.45 10.27
N GLU A 103 -20.20 -4.27 11.57
CA GLU A 103 -20.58 -3.07 12.30
C GLU A 103 -19.57 -1.93 12.09
N VAL A 104 -20.07 -0.70 12.05
CA VAL A 104 -19.22 0.48 11.87
C VAL A 104 -18.50 0.78 13.19
N PRO A 105 -17.15 0.84 13.22
CA PRO A 105 -16.40 0.99 14.47
C PRO A 105 -16.36 2.45 14.99
N PHE A 106 -17.26 3.31 14.52
CA PHE A 106 -17.33 4.72 14.89
C PHE A 106 -18.74 5.26 14.72
N ARG A 107 -19.03 6.36 15.42
CA ARG A 107 -20.33 7.05 15.32
C ARG A 107 -20.47 7.68 13.94
N LEU A 108 -21.60 7.40 13.28
CA LEU A 108 -21.98 8.01 12.01
C LEU A 108 -23.04 9.08 12.23
N GLU A 109 -22.91 10.18 11.51
CA GLU A 109 -24.00 11.15 11.34
C GLU A 109 -24.73 10.81 10.03
N ARG A 110 -26.04 10.58 10.10
CA ARG A 110 -26.88 10.20 8.95
C ARG A 110 -27.96 11.25 8.74
N VAL A 111 -28.30 11.49 7.47
CA VAL A 111 -29.43 12.34 7.09
C VAL A 111 -30.73 11.62 7.46
N GLU A 112 -31.69 12.37 7.99
CA GLU A 112 -33.05 11.89 8.21
C GLU A 112 -33.74 11.68 6.86
N ILE A 113 -34.19 10.45 6.59
CA ILE A 113 -35.01 10.18 5.41
C ILE A 113 -36.44 10.53 5.78
N ALA A 114 -37.03 11.52 5.10
CA ALA A 114 -38.44 11.83 5.25
C ALA A 114 -39.28 10.67 4.68
N ASP A 115 -40.11 10.05 5.51
CA ASP A 115 -41.14 9.12 5.04
C ASP A 115 -42.12 9.90 4.16
N GLY A 116 -42.30 9.43 2.91
CA GLY A 116 -43.24 10.01 1.94
C GLY A 116 -44.69 9.64 2.20
#